data_AF-A0A914SMC1-F1
#
_entry.id   AF-A0A914SMC1-F1
#
_cell.length_a   1.000
_cell.length_b   1.000
_cell.length_c   1.000
_cell.angle_alpha   90.00
_cell.angle_beta   90.00
_cell.angle_gamma   90.00
#
_symmetry.space_group_name_H-M   'P 1'
#
loop_
_entity.id
_entity.type
_entity.pdbx_description
1 polymer ?
#
loop_
_entity_poly.entity_id
_entity_poly.type
_entity_poly.pdbx_seq_one_letter_code
_entity_poly.pdbx_strand_id
1 'polypeptide(L)'
;GTLAMRFLKLEGRKAAGWVAICSAIAAILSFINAFVGCHSTLTTLGQNLDSKMSLTYPCMSTCGCEQMPMFPVCDKLGTVFYSPCHAGCPLTPTEIFKFINPNEGIQGNIFKNCSCVTSDDMEASRQFCSTQECEQKALLYFLFMALGGMIGGMGVTPGVLILLRSVPPMHRSISLGFNGF
;
A
#
# COMPACT_ATOMS: atom_id res chain seq x y z
N GLY A 1 11.21 -19.89 17.85
CA GLY A 1 11.62 -21.26 17.45
C GLY A 1 12.01 -22.14 18.61
N THR A 2 13.00 -21.74 19.42
CA THR A 2 13.59 -22.55 20.51
C THR A 2 12.60 -22.95 21.63
N LEU A 3 11.74 -22.03 22.07
CA LEU A 3 10.67 -22.34 23.05
C LEU A 3 9.65 -23.33 22.49
N ALA A 4 9.21 -23.16 21.24
CA ALA A 4 8.25 -24.05 20.59
C ALA A 4 8.80 -25.47 20.45
N MET A 5 10.08 -25.64 20.09
CA MET A 5 10.71 -26.95 20.06
C MET A 5 10.81 -27.62 21.44
N ARG A 6 11.04 -26.82 22.49
CA ARG A 6 11.11 -27.31 23.87
C ARG A 6 9.74 -27.70 24.43
N PHE A 7 8.69 -26.93 24.12
CA PHE A 7 7.32 -27.20 24.57
C PHE A 7 6.65 -28.34 23.79
N LEU A 8 6.82 -28.38 22.46
CA LEU A 8 6.15 -29.36 21.60
C LEU A 8 6.88 -30.71 21.51
N LYS A 9 8.04 -30.86 22.19
CA LYS A 9 8.92 -32.06 22.11
C LYS A 9 9.05 -32.58 20.68
N LEU A 10 9.42 -31.67 19.77
CA LEU A 10 9.49 -31.96 18.34
C LEU A 10 10.75 -32.78 18.04
N GLU A 11 10.60 -34.10 17.94
CA GLU A 11 11.67 -35.03 17.56
C GLU A 11 11.47 -35.59 16.15
N GLY A 12 12.58 -35.73 15.41
CA GLY A 12 12.65 -36.42 14.12
C GLY A 12 11.60 -35.94 13.11
N ARG A 13 10.72 -36.84 12.68
CA ARG A 13 9.65 -36.57 11.70
C ARG A 13 8.63 -35.53 12.16
N LYS A 14 8.40 -35.37 13.48
CA LYS A 14 7.44 -34.38 14.01
C LYS A 14 7.94 -32.96 13.82
N ALA A 15 9.25 -32.74 13.94
CA ALA A 15 9.87 -31.44 13.67
C ALA A 15 9.75 -31.05 12.19
N ALA A 16 9.94 -32.01 11.27
CA ALA A 16 9.75 -31.78 9.84
C ALA A 16 8.30 -31.42 9.50
N GLY A 17 7.32 -32.13 10.10
CA GLY A 17 5.90 -31.80 9.96
C GLY A 17 5.57 -30.40 10.47
N TRP A 18 6.13 -30.00 11.62
CA TRP A 18 5.94 -28.64 12.17
C TRP A 18 6.49 -27.55 11.24
N VAL A 19 7.70 -27.75 10.69
CA VAL A 19 8.28 -26.84 9.70
C VAL A 19 7.38 -26.70 8.48
N ALA A 20 6.91 -27.84 7.93
CA ALA A 20 6.01 -27.83 6.78
C ALA A 20 4.71 -27.06 7.05
N ILE A 21 4.11 -27.23 8.25
CA ILE A 21 2.90 -26.51 8.65
C ILE A 21 3.17 -25.01 8.76
N CYS A 22 4.25 -24.60 9.45
CA CYS A 22 4.62 -23.18 9.57
C CYS A 22 4.87 -22.54 8.20
N SER A 23 5.58 -23.22 7.32
CA SER A 23 5.83 -22.75 5.95
C SER A 23 4.55 -22.65 5.13
N ALA A 24 3.65 -23.63 5.23
CA ALA A 24 2.36 -23.58 4.54
C ALA A 24 1.49 -22.41 5.01
N ILE A 25 1.41 -22.16 6.32
CA ILE A 25 0.66 -21.03 6.88
C ILE A 25 1.26 -19.70 6.41
N ALA A 26 2.58 -19.55 6.45
CA ALA A 26 3.25 -18.34 5.99
C ALA A 26 3.05 -18.10 4.47
N ALA A 27 3.07 -19.16 3.66
CA ALA A 27 2.79 -19.07 2.23
C ALA A 27 1.33 -18.65 1.95
N ILE A 28 0.37 -19.21 2.68
CA ILE A 28 -1.04 -18.83 2.57
C ILE A 28 -1.24 -17.35 2.94
N LEU A 29 -0.66 -16.90 4.05
CA LEU A 29 -0.73 -15.49 4.47
C LEU A 29 -0.11 -14.55 3.42
N SER A 30 1.01 -14.95 2.83
CA SER A 30 1.67 -14.19 1.75
C SER A 30 0.82 -14.15 0.48
N PHE A 31 0.14 -15.25 0.15
CA PHE A 31 -0.78 -15.31 -0.99
C PHE A 31 -2.00 -14.43 -0.76
N ILE A 32 -2.60 -14.45 0.44
CA ILE A 32 -3.71 -13.56 0.81
C ILE A 32 -3.27 -12.10 0.68
N ASN A 33 -2.07 -11.76 1.14
CA ASN A 33 -1.49 -10.43 1.00
C ASN A 33 -1.36 -9.96 -0.46
N ALA A 34 -1.17 -10.86 -1.42
CA ALA A 34 -1.15 -10.50 -2.83
C ALA A 34 -2.52 -9.99 -3.35
N PHE A 35 -3.62 -10.39 -2.70
CA PHE A 35 -4.97 -9.90 -2.99
C PHE A 35 -5.36 -8.70 -2.13
N VAL A 36 -4.59 -8.36 -1.09
CA VAL A 36 -4.79 -7.13 -0.31
C VAL A 36 -4.18 -5.96 -1.08
N GLY A 37 -4.85 -5.59 -2.18
CA GLY A 37 -4.61 -4.34 -2.89
C GLY A 37 -5.70 -3.33 -2.52
N CYS A 38 -5.33 -2.07 -2.35
CA CYS A 38 -6.31 -0.99 -2.29
C CYS A 38 -6.16 -0.09 -3.51
N HIS A 39 -7.28 0.31 -4.07
CA HIS A 39 -7.31 1.31 -5.11
C HIS A 39 -7.20 2.68 -4.46
N SER A 40 -5.97 3.21 -4.42
CA SER A 40 -5.71 4.58 -3.99
C SER A 40 -6.29 5.60 -4.98
N THR A 41 -6.45 6.83 -4.53
CA THR A 41 -6.84 7.96 -5.40
C THR A 41 -5.92 8.12 -6.61
N LEU A 42 -4.64 7.78 -6.45
CA LEU A 42 -3.65 7.81 -7.53
C LEU A 42 -3.86 6.71 -8.57
N THR A 43 -4.26 5.50 -8.15
CA THR A 43 -4.60 4.43 -9.09
C THR A 43 -5.89 4.73 -9.84
N THR A 44 -6.87 5.36 -9.18
CA THR A 44 -8.08 5.87 -9.86
C THR A 44 -7.75 6.93 -10.88
N LEU A 45 -6.86 7.87 -10.55
CA LEU A 45 -6.38 8.85 -11.52
C LEU A 45 -5.66 8.18 -12.68
N GLY A 46 -4.75 7.23 -12.42
CA GLY A 46 -4.04 6.47 -13.44
C GLY A 46 -4.97 5.75 -14.43
N GLN A 47 -6.01 5.07 -13.93
CA GLN A 47 -7.01 4.42 -14.79
C GLN A 47 -7.83 5.41 -15.62
N ASN A 48 -8.18 6.56 -15.03
CA ASN A 48 -8.91 7.61 -15.75
C ASN A 48 -8.03 8.28 -16.82
N LEU A 49 -6.72 8.40 -16.59
CA LEU A 49 -5.75 8.93 -17.57
C LEU A 49 -5.56 8.00 -18.76
N ASP A 50 -5.53 6.69 -18.51
CA ASP A 50 -5.37 5.68 -19.57
C ASP A 50 -6.66 5.58 -20.42
N SER A 51 -7.82 5.73 -19.78
CA SER A 51 -9.13 5.63 -20.44
C SER A 51 -9.57 6.94 -21.12
N LYS A 52 -9.15 8.09 -20.60
CA LYS A 52 -9.38 9.42 -21.17
C LYS A 52 -8.02 10.05 -21.42
N MET A 53 -7.52 9.92 -22.65
CA MET A 53 -6.23 10.42 -23.15
C MET A 53 -6.02 11.96 -23.01
N SER A 54 -6.88 12.66 -22.28
CA SER A 54 -6.74 14.08 -21.96
C SER A 54 -7.43 14.36 -20.62
N LEU A 55 -6.72 15.01 -19.67
CA LEU A 55 -7.33 15.56 -18.45
C LEU A 55 -8.25 16.75 -18.71
N THR A 56 -8.65 16.97 -19.96
CA THR A 56 -9.41 18.15 -20.36
C THR A 56 -10.90 17.87 -20.16
N TYR A 57 -11.45 18.40 -19.07
CA TYR A 57 -12.89 18.41 -18.86
C TYR A 57 -13.51 19.66 -19.52
N PRO A 58 -14.69 19.55 -20.16
CA PRO A 58 -15.34 20.68 -20.82
C PRO A 58 -15.76 21.80 -19.83
N CYS A 59 -15.85 21.47 -18.54
CA CYS A 59 -16.21 22.36 -17.45
C CYS A 59 -14.99 23.05 -16.80
N MET A 60 -13.78 22.91 -17.36
CA MET A 60 -12.59 23.53 -16.82
C MET A 60 -12.70 25.06 -16.93
N SER A 61 -12.77 25.75 -15.79
CA SER A 61 -12.99 27.20 -15.72
C SER A 61 -11.77 28.04 -16.11
N THR A 62 -10.58 27.43 -16.20
CA THR A 62 -9.31 28.12 -16.48
C THR A 62 -8.50 27.42 -17.58
N CYS A 63 -8.17 28.16 -18.65
CA CYS A 63 -7.22 27.72 -19.66
C CYS A 63 -5.80 27.82 -19.10
N GLY A 64 -5.05 26.71 -18.99
CA GLY A 64 -3.65 26.72 -18.53
C GLY A 64 -3.29 25.77 -17.39
N CYS A 65 -4.11 24.78 -17.06
CA CYS A 65 -3.83 23.81 -15.98
C CYS A 65 -2.67 22.83 -16.24
N GLU A 66 -2.01 22.89 -17.41
CA GLU A 66 -0.97 21.96 -17.85
C GLU A 66 0.31 22.06 -17.01
N GLN A 67 0.61 23.24 -16.45
CA GLN A 67 1.78 23.48 -15.60
C GLN A 67 1.49 23.26 -14.10
N MET A 68 0.27 22.82 -13.74
CA MET A 68 -0.11 22.61 -12.35
C MET A 68 0.46 21.28 -11.82
N PRO A 69 1.14 21.26 -10.65
CA PRO A 69 1.61 20.03 -10.07
C PRO A 69 0.46 19.09 -9.66
N MET A 70 0.78 17.80 -9.56
CA MET A 70 -0.09 16.76 -9.03
C MET A 70 -0.63 17.14 -7.64
N PHE A 71 -1.94 17.43 -7.55
CA PHE A 71 -2.60 17.72 -6.29
C PHE A 71 -3.99 17.07 -6.28
N PRO A 72 -4.07 15.74 -6.03
CA PRO A 72 -5.33 15.02 -6.13
C PRO A 72 -6.35 15.61 -5.14
N VAL A 73 -7.54 15.92 -5.62
CA VAL A 73 -8.68 16.36 -4.81
C VAL A 73 -9.88 15.49 -5.13
N CYS A 74 -10.75 15.30 -4.15
CA CYS A 74 -11.98 14.54 -4.32
C CYS A 74 -13.20 15.40 -4.01
N ASP A 75 -14.27 15.11 -4.70
CA ASP A 75 -15.62 15.56 -4.36
C ASP A 75 -16.22 14.66 -3.26
N LYS A 76 -17.27 15.13 -2.55
CA LYS A 76 -18.04 14.35 -1.58
C LYS A 76 -18.68 13.10 -2.17
N LEU A 77 -18.92 13.08 -3.49
CA LEU A 77 -19.38 11.90 -4.23
C LEU A 77 -18.26 10.88 -4.54
N GLY A 78 -17.00 11.18 -4.22
CA GLY A 78 -15.85 10.30 -4.44
C GLY A 78 -15.19 10.43 -5.82
N THR A 79 -15.61 11.41 -6.64
CA THR A 79 -14.96 11.69 -7.92
C THR A 79 -13.58 12.32 -7.69
N VAL A 80 -12.53 11.72 -8.26
CA VAL A 80 -11.14 12.17 -8.09
C VAL A 80 -10.71 13.02 -9.28
N PHE A 81 -10.09 14.17 -9.00
CA PHE A 81 -9.50 15.06 -9.99
C PHE A 81 -8.00 15.21 -9.76
N TYR A 82 -7.23 15.39 -10.82
CA TYR A 82 -5.76 15.50 -10.78
C TYR A 82 -5.28 16.73 -9.99
N SER A 83 -5.99 17.86 -10.14
CA SER A 83 -5.74 19.10 -9.42
C SER A 83 -7.03 19.91 -9.31
N PRO A 84 -7.15 20.89 -8.40
CA PRO A 84 -8.35 21.74 -8.29
C PRO A 84 -8.62 22.56 -9.56
N CYS A 85 -7.58 22.84 -10.37
CA CYS A 85 -7.71 23.47 -11.68
C CYS A 85 -8.49 22.58 -12.67
N HIS A 86 -8.20 21.28 -12.67
CA HIS A 86 -8.92 20.29 -13.49
C HIS A 86 -10.35 20.03 -12.99
N ALA A 87 -10.63 20.33 -11.71
CA ALA A 87 -11.99 20.34 -11.17
C ALA A 87 -12.77 21.63 -11.51
N GLY A 88 -12.14 22.59 -12.20
CA GLY A 88 -12.76 23.87 -12.56
C GLY A 88 -13.00 24.79 -11.37
N CYS A 89 -12.28 24.61 -10.26
CA CYS A 89 -12.39 25.51 -9.11
C CYS A 89 -11.74 26.87 -9.41
N PRO A 90 -12.35 28.01 -9.01
CA PRO A 90 -11.72 29.32 -9.13
C PRO A 90 -10.52 29.40 -8.19
N LEU A 91 -9.31 29.30 -8.75
CA LEU A 91 -8.07 29.44 -8.01
C LEU A 91 -7.61 30.89 -8.02
N THR A 92 -7.32 31.43 -6.84
CA THR A 92 -6.72 32.76 -6.74
C THR A 92 -5.24 32.72 -7.17
N PRO A 93 -4.67 33.81 -7.72
CA PRO A 93 -3.25 33.85 -8.12
C PRO A 93 -2.28 33.50 -6.98
N THR A 94 -2.66 33.81 -5.74
CA THR A 94 -1.94 33.45 -4.52
C THR A 94 -1.96 31.95 -4.25
N GLU A 95 -3.06 31.26 -4.53
CA GLU A 95 -3.14 29.80 -4.42
C GLU A 95 -2.33 29.10 -5.52
N ILE A 96 -2.40 29.58 -6.76
CA ILE A 96 -1.59 29.09 -7.88
C ILE A 96 -0.10 29.24 -7.54
N PHE A 97 0.32 30.39 -7.00
CA PHE A 97 1.70 30.61 -6.60
C PHE A 97 2.17 29.67 -5.49
N LYS A 98 1.30 29.32 -4.54
CA LYS A 98 1.59 28.31 -3.50
C LYS A 98 1.75 26.91 -4.09
N PHE A 99 0.95 26.54 -5.08
CA PHE A 99 1.12 25.26 -5.77
C PHE A 99 2.47 25.17 -6.49
N ILE A 100 2.90 26.25 -7.12
CA ILE A 100 4.18 26.32 -7.84
C ILE A 100 5.38 26.41 -6.87
N ASN A 101 5.19 27.00 -5.69
CA ASN A 101 6.21 27.16 -4.65
C ASN A 101 5.83 26.42 -3.36
N PRO A 102 6.17 25.12 -3.22
CA PRO A 102 5.71 24.26 -2.12
C PRO A 102 6.30 24.59 -0.74
N ASN A 103 7.08 25.67 -0.60
CA ASN A 103 7.70 26.08 0.67
C ASN A 103 6.68 26.59 1.71
N GLU A 104 5.49 26.97 1.27
CA GLU A 104 4.36 27.32 2.14
C GLU A 104 3.29 26.22 2.04
N GLY A 105 3.29 25.30 3.01
CA GLY A 105 2.43 24.12 3.00
C GLY A 105 0.96 24.43 2.70
N ILE A 106 0.47 23.90 1.57
CA ILE A 106 -0.94 23.96 1.17
C ILE A 106 -1.69 22.88 1.93
N GLN A 107 -2.03 23.17 3.19
CA GLN A 107 -2.79 22.23 4.01
C GLN A 107 -4.27 22.62 4.02
N GLY A 108 -5.09 21.79 3.38
CA GLY A 108 -6.51 21.67 3.72
C GLY A 108 -7.48 22.70 3.14
N ASN A 109 -7.14 23.41 2.06
CA ASN A 109 -8.12 24.31 1.42
C ASN A 109 -9.28 23.50 0.84
N ILE A 110 -10.49 23.79 1.32
CA ILE A 110 -11.74 23.35 0.67
C ILE A 110 -11.98 24.32 -0.48
N PHE A 111 -11.86 23.84 -1.70
CA PHE A 111 -12.15 24.62 -2.90
C PHE A 111 -13.66 24.61 -3.11
N LYS A 112 -14.25 25.80 -3.25
CA LYS A 112 -15.70 25.97 -3.45
C LYS A 112 -16.00 26.44 -4.87
N ASN A 113 -17.22 26.23 -5.31
CA ASN A 113 -17.73 26.68 -6.60
C ASN A 113 -16.94 26.09 -7.79
N CYS A 114 -16.65 24.80 -7.72
CA CYS A 114 -15.94 24.05 -8.75
C CYS A 114 -16.91 23.63 -9.87
N SER A 115 -16.65 24.06 -11.10
CA SER A 115 -17.59 23.85 -12.22
C SER A 115 -17.69 22.40 -12.71
N CYS A 116 -16.69 21.55 -12.44
CA CYS A 116 -16.72 20.14 -12.82
C CYS A 116 -17.21 19.21 -11.71
N VAL A 117 -17.49 19.75 -10.54
CA VAL A 117 -18.01 18.99 -9.41
C VAL A 117 -19.51 18.81 -9.59
N THR A 118 -20.02 17.60 -9.36
CA THR A 118 -21.46 17.29 -9.51
C THR A 118 -22.16 17.19 -8.16
N SER A 119 -21.44 17.33 -7.04
CA SER A 119 -22.06 17.44 -5.72
C SER A 119 -22.82 18.76 -5.56
N ASP A 120 -23.85 18.71 -4.73
CA ASP A 120 -24.73 19.85 -4.41
C ASP A 120 -23.96 21.04 -3.80
N ASP A 121 -22.85 20.74 -3.12
CA ASP A 121 -22.01 21.74 -2.48
C ASP A 121 -20.98 22.38 -3.44
N MET A 122 -20.72 21.77 -4.61
CA MET A 122 -19.68 22.23 -5.56
C MET A 122 -18.30 22.38 -4.88
N GLU A 123 -18.01 21.52 -3.89
CA GLU A 123 -16.82 21.56 -3.06
C GLU A 123 -15.87 20.39 -3.38
N ALA A 124 -14.58 20.69 -3.57
CA ALA A 124 -13.54 19.68 -3.73
C ALA A 124 -12.42 19.88 -2.70
N SER A 125 -11.96 18.79 -2.09
CA SER A 125 -10.85 18.83 -1.13
C SER A 125 -10.13 17.48 -1.08
N ARG A 126 -8.88 17.50 -0.61
CA ARG A 126 -8.14 16.28 -0.26
C ARG A 126 -8.81 15.49 0.85
N GLN A 127 -9.50 16.17 1.75
CA GLN A 127 -10.12 15.54 2.92
C GLN A 127 -11.35 14.70 2.56
N PHE A 128 -11.99 14.97 1.42
CA PHE A 128 -13.13 14.17 0.94
C PHE A 128 -12.69 12.90 0.22
N CYS A 129 -11.39 12.70 -0.01
CA CYS A 129 -10.90 11.45 -0.57
C CYS A 129 -11.03 10.33 0.45
N SER A 130 -11.76 9.27 0.10
CA SER A 130 -11.97 8.09 0.95
C SER A 130 -10.67 7.30 1.14
N THR A 131 -9.88 7.66 2.15
CA THR A 131 -8.67 6.92 2.54
C THR A 131 -8.94 5.83 3.57
N GLN A 132 -10.13 5.82 4.18
CA GLN A 132 -10.45 4.97 5.33
C GLN A 132 -10.43 3.48 4.99
N GLU A 133 -10.91 3.08 3.81
CA GLU A 133 -10.84 1.68 3.37
C GLU A 133 -9.39 1.25 3.08
N CYS A 134 -8.57 2.17 2.55
CA CYS A 134 -7.15 1.92 2.29
C CYS A 134 -6.36 1.75 3.58
N GLU A 135 -6.62 2.58 4.59
CA GLU A 135 -5.93 2.54 5.87
C GLU A 135 -6.20 1.22 6.62
N GLN A 136 -7.46 0.78 6.64
CA GLN A 136 -7.83 -0.50 7.25
C GLN A 136 -7.19 -1.70 6.53
N LYS A 137 -7.16 -1.69 5.20
CA LYS A 137 -6.52 -2.75 4.40
C LYS A 137 -5.00 -2.74 4.56
N ALA A 138 -4.38 -1.56 4.65
CA ALA A 138 -2.96 -1.41 4.91
C ALA A 138 -2.58 -1.95 6.30
N LEU A 139 -3.37 -1.61 7.33
CA LEU A 139 -3.15 -2.14 8.68
C LEU A 139 -3.26 -3.67 8.70
N LEU A 140 -4.28 -4.22 8.03
CA LEU A 140 -4.46 -5.67 7.90
C LEU A 140 -3.27 -6.34 7.19
N TYR A 141 -2.74 -5.72 6.13
CA TYR A 141 -1.55 -6.19 5.42
C TYR A 141 -0.31 -6.24 6.32
N PHE A 142 -0.04 -5.15 7.05
CA PHE A 142 1.08 -5.12 8.01
C PHE A 142 0.92 -6.17 9.12
N LEU A 143 -0.32 -6.38 9.60
CA LEU A 143 -0.62 -7.41 10.59
C LEU A 143 -0.32 -8.82 10.05
N PHE A 144 -0.76 -9.14 8.83
CA PHE A 144 -0.51 -10.43 8.19
C PHE A 144 0.97 -10.64 7.89
N MET A 145 1.71 -9.61 7.47
CA MET A 145 3.16 -9.69 7.33
C MET A 145 3.86 -9.98 8.66
N ALA A 146 3.47 -9.28 9.74
CA ALA A 146 4.05 -9.51 11.06
C ALA A 146 3.78 -10.94 11.54
N LEU A 147 2.55 -11.42 11.42
CA LEU A 147 2.17 -12.79 11.78
C LEU A 147 2.88 -13.83 10.92
N GLY A 148 2.93 -13.63 9.61
CA GLY A 148 3.66 -14.50 8.67
C GLY A 148 5.15 -14.57 8.98
N GLY A 149 5.77 -13.43 9.29
CA GLY A 149 7.17 -13.35 9.71
C GLY A 149 7.45 -14.06 11.03
N MET A 150 6.56 -13.91 12.02
CA MET A 150 6.68 -14.63 13.29
C MET A 150 6.58 -16.15 13.10
N ILE A 151 5.57 -16.61 12.35
CA ILE A 151 5.35 -18.05 12.09
C ILE A 151 6.49 -18.64 11.25
N GLY A 152 6.93 -17.92 10.22
CA GLY A 152 8.08 -18.28 9.41
C GLY A 152 9.35 -18.42 10.27
N GLY A 153 9.63 -17.42 11.12
CA GLY A 153 10.75 -17.44 12.05
C GLY A 153 10.70 -18.57 13.09
N MET A 154 9.51 -19.05 13.46
CA MET A 154 9.37 -20.23 14.32
C MET A 154 9.80 -21.53 13.63
N GLY A 155 9.69 -21.62 12.30
CA GLY A 155 10.10 -22.76 11.49
C GLY A 155 11.60 -22.81 11.17
N VAL A 156 12.30 -21.67 11.16
CA VAL A 156 13.73 -21.59 10.80
C VAL A 156 14.60 -22.42 11.75
N THR A 157 14.40 -22.27 13.07
CA THR A 157 15.24 -22.98 14.06
C THR A 157 15.16 -24.51 13.96
N PRO A 158 13.95 -25.14 13.87
CA PRO A 158 13.87 -26.58 13.61
C PRO A 158 14.39 -26.96 12.23
N GLY A 159 14.20 -26.14 11.20
CA GLY A 159 14.73 -26.38 9.85
C GLY A 159 16.25 -26.50 9.83
N VAL A 160 16.95 -25.53 10.43
CA VAL A 160 18.42 -25.54 10.55
C VAL A 160 18.91 -26.75 11.36
N LEU A 161 18.21 -27.13 12.44
CA LEU A 161 18.57 -28.31 13.23
C LEU A 161 18.42 -29.63 12.45
N ILE A 162 17.41 -29.74 11.59
CA ILE A 162 17.22 -30.92 10.72
C ILE A 162 18.36 -30.99 9.69
N LEU A 163 18.70 -29.86 9.07
CA LEU A 163 19.78 -29.76 8.10
C LEU A 163 21.13 -30.15 8.73
N LEU A 164 21.44 -29.62 9.92
CA LEU A 164 22.66 -29.95 10.66
C LEU A 164 22.77 -31.42 11.10
N ARG A 165 21.65 -32.12 11.28
CA ARG A 165 21.62 -33.56 11.58
C ARG A 165 21.72 -34.44 10.33
N SER A 166 21.41 -33.90 9.16
CA SER A 166 21.44 -34.63 7.89
C SER A 166 22.82 -34.59 7.22
N VAL A 167 23.69 -33.68 7.65
CA VAL A 167 25.00 -33.45 7.05
C VAL A 167 26.13 -33.77 8.05
N PRO A 168 27.20 -34.46 7.63
CA PRO A 168 28.36 -34.73 8.48
C PRO A 168 29.02 -33.42 8.97
N PRO A 169 29.69 -33.44 10.13
CA PRO A 169 30.16 -32.23 10.80
C PRO A 169 31.08 -31.35 9.95
N MET A 170 31.85 -31.95 9.04
CA MET A 170 32.80 -31.26 8.18
C MET A 170 32.15 -30.38 7.08
N HIS A 171 30.87 -30.62 6.74
CA HIS A 171 30.15 -29.88 5.69
C HIS A 171 29.04 -28.96 6.22
N ARG A 172 28.92 -28.81 7.55
CA ARG A 172 27.83 -28.03 8.18
C ARG A 172 27.87 -26.54 7.83
N SER A 173 29.05 -25.93 7.81
CA SER A 173 29.23 -24.51 7.47
C SER A 173 28.87 -24.21 6.01
N ILE A 174 29.29 -25.10 5.09
CA ILE A 174 28.95 -25.02 3.66
C ILE A 174 27.43 -25.14 3.46
N SER A 175 26.80 -26.09 4.16
CA SER A 175 25.36 -26.31 4.05
C SER A 175 24.53 -25.18 4.68
N LEU A 176 24.99 -24.55 5.78
CA LEU A 176 24.33 -23.37 6.34
C LEU A 176 24.45 -22.18 5.41
N GLY A 177 25.62 -21.98 4.80
CA GLY A 177 25.86 -20.92 3.83
C GLY A 177 24.91 -21.01 2.65
N PHE A 178 24.64 -22.22 2.14
CA PHE A 178 23.69 -22.43 1.05
C PHE A 178 22.21 -22.24 1.45
N ASN A 179 21.87 -22.42 2.74
CA ASN A 179 20.49 -22.26 3.23
C ASN A 179 20.14 -20.81 3.60
N GLY A 180 21.14 -19.92 3.68
CA GLY A 180 20.96 -18.51 4.05
C GLY A 180 20.67 -17.55 2.89
N PHE A 181 20.62 -18.05 1.65
CA PHE A 181 20.20 -17.33 0.45
C PHE A 181 18.78 -17.76 0.06
#